data_AF-A0A024GW12-F1
#
_entry.id   AF-A0A024GW12-F1
#
_cell.length_a   1.000
_cell.length_b   1.000
_cell.length_c   1.000
_cell.angle_alpha   90.00
_cell.angle_beta   90.00
_cell.angle_gamma   90.00
#
_symmetry.space_group_name_H-M   'P 1'
#
loop_
_entity.id
_entity.type
_entity.pdbx_description
1 polymer ?
#
loop_
_entity_poly.entity_id
_entity_poly.type
_entity_poly.pdbx_seq_one_letter_code
_entity_poly.pdbx_strand_id
1 'polypeptide(L)'
;MWMCGTIPDDLIASSAIPDDLITSSDVDVLEVMDDLIASSKIVSKCHPQCRSLPPACHSQYAKPNGSVLKKALSFWKKADALKMRFQAMLGEIQKTKTAMSNEAAEAFFSLTQAQYGAGDFRNKVIESVSTAKICMRNRIDNVAGVKLPVFTDVEVGRDKSDNIDLSGGGGKIQLCREKFRTLLSALIKLASLQIGD
;
A
#
# COMPACT_ATOMS: atom_id res chain seq x y z
N MET A 1 36.73 13.54 -34.64
CA MET A 1 36.07 14.57 -33.83
C MET A 1 34.75 13.99 -33.34
N TRP A 2 34.76 13.35 -32.17
CA TRP A 2 33.58 12.73 -31.57
C TRP A 2 32.78 13.83 -30.87
N MET A 3 31.58 14.10 -31.35
CA MET A 3 30.63 14.96 -30.65
C MET A 3 29.98 14.14 -29.54
N CYS A 4 30.44 14.37 -28.31
CA CYS A 4 29.74 13.96 -27.09
C CYS A 4 28.47 14.81 -27.02
N GLY A 5 27.37 14.29 -27.57
CA GLY A 5 26.05 14.89 -27.43
C GLY A 5 25.56 14.70 -26.00
N THR A 6 25.69 15.74 -25.18
CA THR A 6 25.02 15.87 -23.90
C THR A 6 23.52 15.75 -24.11
N ILE A 7 22.93 14.79 -23.39
CA ILE A 7 21.48 14.63 -23.22
C ILE A 7 20.96 15.96 -22.65
N PRO A 8 19.94 16.60 -23.26
CA PRO A 8 19.34 17.78 -22.64
C PRO A 8 18.73 17.38 -21.30
N ASP A 9 19.17 18.04 -20.23
CA ASP A 9 18.79 17.80 -18.83
C ASP A 9 17.26 17.93 -18.58
N ASP A 10 16.51 18.46 -19.55
CA ASP A 10 15.06 18.66 -19.48
C ASP A 10 14.25 17.35 -19.54
N LEU A 11 14.81 16.26 -20.08
CA LEU A 11 14.15 14.94 -20.13
C LEU A 11 14.32 14.13 -18.84
N ILE A 12 15.32 14.45 -18.03
CA ILE A 12 15.55 13.84 -16.71
C ILE A 12 14.56 14.45 -15.70
N ALA A 13 14.26 15.75 -15.82
CA ALA A 13 13.36 16.46 -14.91
C ALA A 13 11.91 15.95 -14.90
N SER A 14 11.39 15.40 -16.01
CA SER A 14 10.04 14.80 -16.03
C SER A 14 10.01 13.33 -15.57
N SER A 15 11.18 12.71 -15.38
CA SER A 15 11.33 11.36 -14.81
C SER A 15 11.71 11.36 -13.34
N ALA A 16 11.89 12.56 -12.75
CA ALA A 16 11.94 12.73 -11.31
C ALA A 16 10.56 12.36 -10.75
N ILE A 17 10.45 11.10 -10.34
CA ILE A 17 9.48 10.72 -9.31
C ILE A 17 9.72 11.72 -8.18
N PRO A 18 8.73 12.51 -7.74
CA PRO A 18 8.92 13.31 -6.55
C PRO A 18 9.24 12.33 -5.41
N ASP A 19 10.47 12.42 -4.88
CA ASP A 19 10.93 11.70 -3.68
C ASP A 19 10.09 12.06 -2.43
N ASP A 20 9.13 12.98 -2.58
CA ASP A 20 8.23 13.52 -1.57
C ASP A 20 7.13 12.53 -1.11
N LEU A 21 7.09 11.29 -1.63
CA LEU A 21 6.26 10.22 -1.06
C LEU A 21 7.04 9.26 -0.15
N ILE A 22 8.36 9.42 -0.06
CA ILE A 22 9.26 8.49 0.63
C ILE A 22 9.79 9.08 1.95
N THR A 23 9.81 10.41 2.14
CA THR A 23 10.33 10.99 3.38
C THR A 23 9.22 11.49 4.32
N SER A 24 9.27 11.01 5.57
CA SER A 24 8.66 11.58 6.79
C SER A 24 7.40 10.95 7.41
N SER A 25 7.17 9.63 7.33
CA SER A 25 6.26 8.98 8.33
C SER A 25 6.53 7.50 8.66
N ASP A 26 7.40 6.80 7.94
CA ASP A 26 7.48 5.33 8.02
C ASP A 26 8.53 4.75 8.99
N VAL A 27 8.94 5.50 10.02
CA VAL A 27 9.84 4.96 11.08
C VAL A 27 9.23 5.06 12.49
N ASP A 28 8.23 5.94 12.71
CA ASP A 28 7.69 6.19 14.05
C ASP A 28 6.57 5.21 14.48
N VAL A 29 5.98 4.44 13.55
CA VAL A 29 4.83 3.58 13.86
C VAL A 29 5.22 2.33 14.66
N LEU A 30 6.44 1.83 14.48
CA LEU A 30 6.94 0.65 15.21
C LEU A 30 7.39 0.99 16.64
N GLU A 31 8.00 2.15 16.89
CA GLU A 31 8.34 2.60 18.25
C GLU A 31 7.07 2.89 19.07
N VAL A 32 6.04 3.50 18.47
CA VAL A 32 4.76 3.77 19.16
C VAL A 32 4.00 2.47 19.51
N MET A 33 4.23 1.38 18.77
CA MET A 33 3.60 0.09 19.05
C MET A 33 4.21 -0.64 20.26
N ASP A 34 5.53 -0.54 20.47
CA ASP A 34 6.19 -1.10 21.66
C ASP A 34 5.77 -0.35 22.94
N ASP A 35 5.54 0.96 22.87
CA ASP A 35 5.02 1.78 23.97
C ASP A 35 3.55 1.48 24.32
N LEU A 36 2.74 1.07 23.34
CA LEU A 36 1.34 0.69 23.57
C LEU A 36 1.20 -0.71 24.19
N ILE A 37 2.12 -1.63 23.89
CA ILE A 37 2.21 -2.92 24.60
C ILE A 37 2.73 -2.70 26.02
N ALA A 38 3.69 -1.79 26.24
CA ALA A 38 4.14 -1.37 27.57
C ALA A 38 2.99 -0.76 28.39
N SER A 39 2.10 0.02 27.76
CA SER A 39 0.89 0.58 28.39
C SER A 39 -0.22 -0.45 28.65
N SER A 40 -0.29 -1.53 27.87
CA SER A 40 -1.26 -2.62 28.12
C SER A 40 -0.96 -3.42 29.40
N LYS A 41 0.31 -3.49 29.83
CA LYS A 41 0.69 -4.02 31.15
C LYS A 41 0.20 -3.12 32.30
N ILE A 42 -0.08 -1.85 32.05
CA ILE A 42 -0.63 -0.90 33.04
C ILE A 42 -2.13 -1.15 33.27
N VAL A 43 -2.90 -1.58 32.27
CA VAL A 43 -4.36 -1.82 32.43
C VAL A 43 -4.67 -3.08 33.26
N SER A 44 -3.73 -4.02 33.40
CA SER A 44 -3.87 -5.16 34.32
C SER A 44 -3.52 -4.84 35.77
N LYS A 45 -2.88 -3.69 36.03
CA LYS A 45 -2.64 -3.15 37.36
C LYS A 45 -3.70 -2.08 37.61
N CYS A 46 -4.73 -2.44 38.38
CA CYS A 46 -5.55 -1.45 39.07
C CYS A 46 -4.64 -0.32 39.57
N HIS A 47 -5.00 0.93 39.29
CA HIS A 47 -4.31 2.08 39.85
C HIS A 47 -4.13 1.82 41.37
N PRO A 48 -2.89 1.87 41.91
CA PRO A 48 -2.62 1.45 43.29
C PRO A 48 -3.38 2.25 44.38
N GLN A 49 -4.11 3.30 44.00
CA GLN A 49 -4.96 4.08 44.90
C GLN A 49 -6.29 3.40 45.27
N CYS A 50 -6.72 2.33 44.59
CA CYS A 50 -8.00 1.69 44.94
C CYS A 50 -7.93 0.76 46.19
N ARG A 51 -6.73 0.47 46.72
CA ARG A 51 -6.56 -0.44 47.87
C ARG A 51 -6.59 0.24 49.24
N SER A 52 -6.51 1.57 49.29
CA SER A 52 -6.45 2.35 50.53
C SER A 52 -7.72 3.12 50.87
N LEU A 53 -8.81 2.95 50.11
CA LEU A 53 -10.08 3.63 50.39
C LEU A 53 -10.86 2.93 51.52
N PRO A 54 -11.44 3.69 52.46
CA PRO A 54 -12.24 3.14 53.55
C PRO A 54 -13.43 2.30 53.04
N PRO A 55 -13.84 1.24 53.76
CA PRO A 55 -14.84 0.26 53.30
C PRO A 55 -16.23 0.86 53.01
N ALA A 56 -16.52 2.07 53.51
CA ALA A 56 -17.75 2.82 53.17
C ALA A 56 -17.80 3.29 51.71
N CYS A 57 -16.64 3.51 51.06
CA CYS A 57 -16.56 3.95 49.66
C CYS A 57 -16.63 2.76 48.67
N HIS A 58 -16.45 1.52 49.13
CA HIS A 58 -16.55 0.33 48.27
C HIS A 58 -17.99 0.03 47.79
N SER A 59 -19.01 0.53 48.50
CA SER A 59 -20.42 0.34 48.14
C SER A 59 -20.86 1.16 46.91
N GLN A 60 -20.13 2.24 46.58
CA GLN A 60 -20.45 3.11 45.45
C GLN A 60 -20.03 2.50 44.10
N TYR A 61 -19.12 1.52 44.09
CA TYR A 61 -18.80 0.74 42.89
C TYR A 61 -19.79 -0.42 42.80
N ALA A 62 -21.00 -0.13 42.31
CA ALA A 62 -21.99 -1.17 42.02
C ALA A 62 -21.34 -2.24 41.12
N LYS A 63 -21.20 -3.47 41.63
CA LYS A 63 -20.68 -4.58 40.82
C LYS A 63 -21.64 -4.78 39.64
N PRO A 64 -21.20 -4.55 38.40
CA PRO A 64 -22.09 -4.69 37.26
C PRO A 64 -22.60 -6.12 37.18
N ASN A 65 -23.89 -6.27 36.88
CA ASN A 65 -24.53 -7.56 36.70
C ASN A 65 -23.71 -8.40 35.70
N GLY A 66 -23.60 -9.71 35.93
CA GLY A 66 -22.76 -10.60 35.12
C GLY A 66 -23.08 -10.59 33.62
N SER A 67 -24.30 -10.23 33.23
CA SER A 67 -24.71 -10.02 31.83
C SER A 67 -24.07 -8.80 31.18
N VAL A 68 -23.88 -7.71 31.93
CA VAL A 68 -23.26 -6.46 31.45
C VAL A 68 -21.76 -6.66 31.24
N LEU A 69 -21.10 -7.37 32.18
CA LEU A 69 -19.68 -7.75 32.05
C LEU A 69 -19.41 -8.61 30.82
N LYS A 70 -20.28 -9.59 30.54
CA LYS A 70 -20.17 -10.46 29.35
C LYS A 70 -20.28 -9.65 28.06
N LYS A 71 -21.21 -8.67 28.00
CA LYS A 71 -21.41 -7.82 26.83
C LYS A 71 -20.22 -6.87 26.62
N ALA A 72 -19.72 -6.24 27.68
CA ALA A 72 -18.52 -5.41 27.64
C ALA A 72 -17.28 -6.18 27.17
N LEU A 73 -17.07 -7.39 27.67
CA LEU A 73 -15.97 -8.26 27.25
C LEU A 73 -16.06 -8.64 25.76
N SER A 74 -17.27 -8.88 25.25
CA SER A 74 -17.46 -9.19 23.82
C SER A 74 -17.12 -8.02 22.90
N PHE A 75 -17.33 -6.78 23.35
CA PHE A 75 -16.96 -5.58 22.59
C PHE A 75 -15.44 -5.38 22.59
N TRP A 76 -14.80 -5.54 23.75
CA TRP A 76 -13.34 -5.49 23.86
C TRP A 76 -12.65 -6.52 22.95
N LYS A 77 -13.16 -7.76 22.88
CA LYS A 77 -12.64 -8.79 21.98
C LYS A 77 -12.79 -8.45 20.49
N LYS A 78 -13.87 -7.76 20.10
CA LYS A 78 -14.07 -7.28 18.73
C LYS A 78 -13.12 -6.13 18.39
N ALA A 79 -12.95 -5.19 19.32
CA ALA A 79 -12.03 -4.06 19.16
C ALA A 79 -10.58 -4.54 19.03
N ASP A 80 -10.18 -5.52 19.84
CA ASP A 80 -8.83 -6.11 19.79
C ASP A 80 -8.58 -6.87 18.48
N ALA A 81 -9.57 -7.64 18.01
CA ALA A 81 -9.49 -8.31 16.71
C ALA A 81 -9.33 -7.32 15.54
N LEU A 82 -10.00 -6.15 15.60
CA LEU A 82 -9.86 -5.10 14.59
C LEU A 82 -8.47 -4.44 14.67
N LYS A 83 -7.97 -4.17 15.88
CA LYS A 83 -6.65 -3.59 16.11
C LYS A 83 -5.53 -4.48 15.56
N MET A 84 -5.60 -5.80 15.80
CA MET A 84 -4.64 -6.76 15.25
C MET A 84 -4.65 -6.77 13.71
N ARG A 85 -5.82 -6.61 13.09
CA ARG A 85 -5.96 -6.55 11.63
C ARG A 85 -5.40 -5.25 11.07
N PHE A 86 -5.65 -4.12 11.72
CA PHE A 86 -5.07 -2.83 11.35
C PHE A 86 -3.53 -2.88 11.40
N GLN A 87 -2.96 -3.46 12.45
CA GLN A 87 -1.51 -3.64 12.56
C GLN A 87 -0.94 -4.53 11.46
N ALA A 88 -1.64 -5.61 11.10
CA ALA A 88 -1.24 -6.44 9.96
C ALA A 88 -1.26 -5.66 8.64
N MET A 89 -2.30 -4.83 8.41
CA MET A 89 -2.41 -3.97 7.22
C MET A 89 -1.28 -2.96 7.15
N LEU A 90 -0.94 -2.26 8.25
CA LEU A 90 0.19 -1.32 8.29
C LEU A 90 1.53 -1.98 7.92
N GLY A 91 1.77 -3.18 8.45
CA GLY A 91 2.98 -3.95 8.11
C GLY A 91 3.02 -4.39 6.64
N GLU A 92 1.87 -4.68 6.04
CA GLU A 92 1.75 -4.99 4.61
C GLU A 92 1.90 -3.74 3.73
N ILE A 93 1.37 -2.59 4.15
CA ILE A 93 1.52 -1.30 3.45
C ILE A 93 2.99 -0.92 3.36
N GLN A 94 3.73 -0.97 4.47
CA GLN A 94 5.15 -0.61 4.48
C GLN A 94 5.97 -1.51 3.54
N LYS A 95 5.75 -2.82 3.60
CA LYS A 95 6.42 -3.79 2.70
C LYS A 95 6.11 -3.51 1.24
N THR A 96 4.84 -3.28 0.92
CA THR A 96 4.39 -3.09 -0.47
C THR A 96 4.81 -1.72 -1.00
N LYS A 97 4.88 -0.68 -0.16
CA LYS A 97 5.37 0.66 -0.53
C LYS A 97 6.84 0.62 -0.92
N THR A 98 7.67 -0.08 -0.14
CA THR A 98 9.09 -0.28 -0.47
C THR A 98 9.26 -1.11 -1.75
N ALA A 99 8.49 -2.19 -1.91
CA ALA A 99 8.53 -3.02 -3.13
C ALA A 99 8.11 -2.23 -4.37
N MET A 100 7.00 -1.45 -4.29
CA MET A 100 6.53 -0.58 -5.37
C MET A 100 7.58 0.45 -5.77
N SER A 101 8.26 1.07 -4.80
CA SER A 101 9.31 2.06 -5.07
C SER A 101 10.44 1.46 -5.92
N ASN A 102 10.91 0.26 -5.56
CA ASN A 102 11.95 -0.45 -6.30
C ASN A 102 11.48 -0.85 -7.71
N GLU A 103 10.27 -1.40 -7.83
CA GLU A 103 9.69 -1.79 -9.13
C GLU A 103 9.45 -0.58 -10.05
N ALA A 104 9.11 0.58 -9.48
CA ALA A 104 8.94 1.82 -10.22
C ALA A 104 10.26 2.27 -10.85
N ALA A 105 11.34 2.30 -10.06
CA ALA A 105 12.67 2.64 -10.55
C ALA A 105 13.12 1.72 -11.69
N GLU A 106 12.90 0.41 -11.57
CA GLU A 106 13.21 -0.57 -12.62
C GLU A 106 12.38 -0.36 -13.90
N ALA A 107 11.09 -0.02 -13.76
CA ALA A 107 10.20 0.24 -14.89
C ALA A 107 10.63 1.49 -15.68
N PHE A 108 10.95 2.58 -14.99
CA PHE A 108 11.44 3.80 -15.64
C PHE A 108 12.82 3.61 -16.27
N PHE A 109 13.72 2.84 -15.65
CA PHE A 109 14.99 2.48 -16.27
C PHE A 109 14.81 1.63 -17.55
N SER A 110 13.81 0.76 -17.56
CA SER A 110 13.45 -0.01 -18.77
C SER A 110 12.86 0.87 -19.86
N LEU A 111 12.13 1.93 -19.48
CA LEU A 111 11.61 2.94 -20.41
C LEU A 111 12.74 3.73 -21.07
N THR A 112 13.74 4.18 -20.32
CA THR A 112 14.88 4.92 -20.88
C THR A 112 15.72 4.04 -21.81
N GLN A 113 15.90 2.75 -21.50
CA GLN A 113 16.55 1.79 -22.41
C GLN A 113 15.76 1.62 -23.72
N ALA A 114 14.43 1.55 -23.64
CA ALA A 114 13.59 1.43 -24.83
C ALA A 114 13.65 2.70 -25.69
N GLN A 115 13.65 3.89 -25.06
CA GLN A 115 13.80 5.18 -25.75
C GLN A 115 15.16 5.31 -26.42
N TYR A 116 16.23 4.84 -25.76
CA TYR A 116 17.57 4.84 -26.32
C TYR A 116 17.68 3.96 -27.58
N GLY A 117 17.05 2.79 -27.58
CA GLY A 117 17.12 1.85 -28.71
C GLY A 117 16.16 2.16 -29.86
N ALA A 118 14.94 2.63 -29.57
CA ALA A 118 13.87 2.80 -30.55
C ALA A 118 13.56 4.27 -30.91
N GLY A 119 14.13 5.24 -30.19
CA GLY A 119 13.80 6.66 -30.32
C GLY A 119 12.41 7.00 -29.76
N ASP A 120 11.76 8.01 -30.33
CA ASP A 120 10.45 8.49 -29.87
C ASP A 120 9.30 7.59 -30.32
N PHE A 121 8.83 6.70 -29.44
CA PHE A 121 7.68 5.81 -29.69
C PHE A 121 6.39 6.23 -28.94
N ARG A 122 6.39 7.39 -28.27
CA ARG A 122 5.24 7.89 -27.49
C ARG A 122 3.96 8.03 -28.32
N ASN A 123 4.06 8.63 -29.52
CA ASN A 123 2.91 8.84 -30.39
C ASN A 123 2.31 7.52 -30.89
N LYS A 124 3.16 6.55 -31.23
CA LYS A 124 2.74 5.19 -31.62
C LYS A 124 1.98 4.48 -30.50
N VAL A 125 2.41 4.67 -29.25
CA VAL A 125 1.70 4.10 -28.09
C VAL A 125 0.32 4.74 -27.95
N ILE A 126 0.22 6.07 -28.03
CA ILE A 126 -1.05 6.79 -27.91
C ILE A 126 -2.05 6.34 -28.99
N GLU A 127 -1.60 6.21 -30.24
CA GLU A 127 -2.42 5.74 -31.36
C GLU A 127 -2.87 4.27 -31.21
N SER A 128 -2.09 3.44 -30.51
CA SER A 128 -2.41 2.03 -30.30
C SER A 128 -3.47 1.77 -29.22
N VAL A 129 -3.75 2.75 -28.35
CA VAL A 129 -4.68 2.57 -27.22
C VAL A 129 -6.12 2.72 -27.70
N SER A 130 -6.88 1.61 -27.72
CA SER A 130 -8.32 1.59 -28.02
C SER A 130 -9.17 1.07 -26.87
N THR A 131 -8.67 0.05 -26.15
CA THR A 131 -9.34 -0.55 -24.99
C THR A 131 -8.33 -0.79 -23.87
N ALA A 132 -8.78 -0.70 -22.62
CA ALA A 132 -7.94 -1.01 -21.46
C ALA A 132 -7.54 -2.49 -21.45
N LYS A 133 -6.26 -2.76 -21.15
CA LYS A 133 -5.74 -4.13 -21.01
C LYS A 133 -6.05 -4.72 -19.62
N ILE A 134 -5.85 -3.91 -18.59
CA ILE A 134 -6.07 -4.28 -17.19
C ILE A 134 -7.23 -3.43 -16.66
N CYS A 135 -8.21 -4.07 -16.03
CA CYS A 135 -9.29 -3.42 -15.30
C CYS A 135 -9.29 -3.91 -13.85
N MET A 136 -9.82 -3.11 -12.93
CA MET A 136 -9.95 -3.50 -11.52
C MET A 136 -11.38 -3.94 -11.23
N ARG A 137 -11.52 -4.98 -10.42
CA ARG A 137 -12.80 -5.43 -9.85
C ARG A 137 -12.77 -5.28 -8.34
N ASN A 138 -13.84 -4.74 -7.76
CA ASN A 138 -13.99 -4.69 -6.31
C ASN A 138 -14.52 -6.03 -5.77
N ARG A 139 -14.06 -6.37 -4.56
CA ARG A 139 -14.54 -7.46 -3.71
C ARG A 139 -14.78 -6.87 -2.31
N ILE A 140 -15.77 -7.36 -1.59
CA ILE A 140 -16.01 -6.93 -0.19
C ILE A 140 -15.50 -8.03 0.75
N ASP A 141 -14.62 -7.66 1.67
CA ASP A 141 -14.09 -8.52 2.73
C ASP A 141 -14.67 -8.12 4.09
N ASN A 142 -15.03 -9.09 4.93
CA ASN A 142 -15.75 -8.81 6.18
C ASN A 142 -14.90 -9.18 7.40
N VAL A 143 -14.50 -8.18 8.19
CA VAL A 143 -13.68 -8.37 9.39
C VAL A 143 -14.45 -7.86 10.61
N ALA A 144 -14.81 -8.77 11.53
CA ALA A 144 -15.54 -8.46 12.78
C ALA A 144 -16.86 -7.65 12.61
N GLY A 145 -17.44 -7.66 11.41
CA GLY A 145 -18.66 -6.91 11.06
C GLY A 145 -18.42 -5.63 10.26
N VAL A 146 -17.15 -5.26 10.00
CA VAL A 146 -16.74 -4.17 9.11
C VAL A 146 -16.53 -4.71 7.70
N LYS A 147 -17.06 -4.00 6.68
CA LYS A 147 -16.95 -4.37 5.26
C LYS A 147 -15.82 -3.56 4.62
N LEU A 148 -14.72 -4.21 4.26
CA LEU A 148 -13.56 -3.60 3.60
C LEU A 148 -13.61 -3.89 2.10
N PRO A 149 -13.56 -2.88 1.21
CA PRO A 149 -13.40 -3.11 -0.21
C PRO A 149 -11.95 -3.51 -0.53
N VAL A 150 -11.78 -4.58 -1.29
CA VAL A 150 -10.50 -5.10 -1.79
C VAL A 150 -10.55 -5.09 -3.31
N PHE A 151 -9.52 -4.57 -3.96
CA PHE A 151 -9.43 -4.58 -5.42
C PHE A 151 -8.69 -5.82 -5.91
N THR A 152 -9.13 -6.34 -7.03
CA THR A 152 -8.53 -7.45 -7.75
C THR A 152 -8.28 -7.02 -9.18
N ASP A 153 -7.13 -7.39 -9.73
CA ASP A 153 -6.80 -7.17 -11.13
C ASP A 153 -7.55 -8.18 -12.00
N VAL A 154 -8.13 -7.68 -13.09
CA VAL A 154 -8.81 -8.48 -14.10
C VAL A 154 -8.25 -8.08 -15.46
N GLU A 155 -7.66 -9.04 -16.16
CA GLU A 155 -7.23 -8.85 -17.54
C GLU A 155 -8.45 -8.97 -18.47
N VAL A 156 -8.82 -7.86 -19.12
CA VAL A 156 -10.08 -7.74 -19.87
C VAL A 156 -9.88 -7.83 -21.39
N GLY A 157 -8.67 -7.60 -21.92
CA GLY A 157 -8.53 -7.28 -23.35
C GLY A 157 -7.32 -7.86 -24.10
N ARG A 158 -7.64 -8.51 -25.24
CA ARG A 158 -6.79 -9.16 -26.27
C ARG A 158 -5.68 -8.24 -26.83
N ASP A 159 -4.48 -8.79 -26.94
CA ASP A 159 -3.28 -8.13 -27.47
C ASP A 159 -3.49 -7.60 -28.91
N LYS A 160 -3.40 -6.27 -29.06
CA LYS A 160 -3.35 -5.57 -30.36
C LYS A 160 -2.11 -4.67 -30.46
N SER A 161 -1.04 -4.98 -29.72
CA SER A 161 0.13 -4.11 -29.60
C SER A 161 1.37 -4.59 -30.38
N ASP A 162 1.22 -5.62 -31.21
CA ASP A 162 2.31 -6.29 -31.92
C ASP A 162 2.98 -5.40 -32.99
N ASN A 163 2.32 -4.33 -33.43
CA ASN A 163 2.80 -3.47 -34.51
C ASN A 163 3.85 -2.42 -34.08
N ILE A 164 4.08 -2.22 -32.78
CA ILE A 164 5.07 -1.25 -32.28
C ILE A 164 6.49 -1.84 -32.35
N ASP A 165 6.62 -3.17 -32.40
CA ASP A 165 7.86 -3.89 -32.11
C ASP A 165 8.72 -4.22 -33.34
N LEU A 166 8.28 -3.88 -34.56
CA LEU A 166 9.01 -4.20 -35.80
C LEU A 166 10.21 -3.28 -36.11
N SER A 167 10.30 -2.10 -35.51
CA SER A 167 11.37 -1.13 -35.78
C SER A 167 12.48 -1.24 -34.72
N GLY A 168 13.51 -2.07 -34.93
CA GLY A 168 14.84 -1.99 -34.31
C GLY A 168 14.99 -2.10 -32.78
N GLY A 169 13.90 -2.06 -32.00
CA GLY A 169 13.94 -1.98 -30.53
C GLY A 169 12.79 -2.71 -29.81
N GLY A 170 12.01 -3.53 -30.52
CA GLY A 170 10.82 -4.21 -29.97
C GLY A 170 11.08 -5.05 -28.72
N GLY A 171 12.23 -5.72 -28.61
CA GLY A 171 12.57 -6.50 -27.41
C GLY A 171 12.67 -5.66 -26.13
N LYS A 172 13.19 -4.43 -26.22
CA LYS A 172 13.27 -3.50 -25.08
C LYS A 172 11.91 -2.89 -24.75
N ILE A 173 11.09 -2.63 -25.77
CA ILE A 173 9.72 -2.14 -25.60
C ILE A 173 8.85 -3.20 -24.90
N GLN A 174 9.00 -4.48 -25.26
CA GLN A 174 8.27 -5.56 -24.62
C GLN A 174 8.68 -5.76 -23.15
N LEU A 175 9.98 -5.71 -22.85
CA LEU A 175 10.47 -5.78 -21.46
C LEU A 175 9.96 -4.60 -20.63
N CYS A 176 9.95 -3.39 -21.20
CA CYS A 176 9.36 -2.20 -20.57
C CYS A 176 7.87 -2.42 -20.24
N ARG A 177 7.08 -2.95 -21.18
CA ARG A 177 5.66 -3.30 -20.95
C ARG A 177 5.48 -4.31 -19.83
N GLU A 178 6.35 -5.31 -19.73
CA GLU A 178 6.30 -6.33 -18.67
C GLU A 178 6.59 -5.71 -17.30
N LYS A 179 7.60 -4.84 -17.18
CA LYS A 179 7.91 -4.13 -15.93
C LYS A 179 6.81 -3.16 -15.51
N PHE A 180 6.15 -2.49 -16.45
CA PHE A 180 4.98 -1.67 -16.12
C PHE A 180 3.76 -2.51 -15.70
N ARG A 181 3.60 -3.74 -16.21
CA ARG A 181 2.53 -4.65 -15.75
C ARG A 181 2.76 -5.11 -14.31
N THR A 182 4.00 -5.43 -13.94
CA THR A 182 4.32 -5.79 -12.55
C THR A 182 4.10 -4.61 -11.60
N LEU A 183 4.57 -3.41 -11.99
CA LEU A 183 4.35 -2.19 -11.23
C LEU A 183 2.85 -1.88 -11.02
N LEU A 184 2.03 -1.99 -12.08
CA LEU A 184 0.58 -1.80 -11.96
C LEU A 184 -0.05 -2.80 -10.99
N SER A 185 0.42 -4.06 -11.00
CA SER A 185 -0.06 -5.07 -10.06
C SER A 185 0.30 -4.73 -8.61
N ALA A 186 1.48 -4.16 -8.36
CA ALA A 186 1.89 -3.68 -7.04
C ALA A 186 1.08 -2.45 -6.58
N LEU A 187 0.79 -1.52 -7.49
CA LEU A 187 -0.05 -0.34 -7.24
C LEU A 187 -1.49 -0.71 -6.87
N ILE A 188 -2.10 -1.68 -7.56
CA ILE A 188 -3.45 -2.17 -7.27
C ILE A 188 -3.52 -2.80 -5.87
N LYS A 189 -2.47 -3.53 -5.48
CA LYS A 189 -2.35 -4.11 -4.13
C LYS A 189 -2.25 -3.02 -3.06
N LEU A 190 -1.43 -1.99 -3.28
CA LEU A 190 -1.33 -0.85 -2.35
C LEU A 190 -2.65 -0.11 -2.20
N ALA A 191 -3.32 0.20 -3.31
CA ALA A 191 -4.62 0.88 -3.28
C ALA A 191 -5.66 0.09 -2.48
N SER A 192 -5.62 -1.25 -2.55
CA SER A 192 -6.52 -2.12 -1.78
C SER A 192 -6.28 -2.06 -0.28
N LEU A 193 -5.03 -1.83 0.14
CA LEU A 193 -4.67 -1.75 1.56
C LEU A 193 -4.94 -0.35 2.14
N GLN A 194 -4.69 0.71 1.38
CA GLN A 194 -4.83 2.11 1.82
C GLN A 194 -6.28 2.56 2.02
N ILE A 195 -7.23 2.00 1.27
CA ILE A 195 -8.66 2.40 1.37
C ILE A 195 -9.29 1.94 2.71
N GLY A 196 -8.59 1.11 3.47
CA GLY A 196 -9.00 0.65 4.79
C GLY A 196 -8.59 1.54 5.99
N ASP A 197 -7.86 2.64 5.76
CA ASP A 197 -7.40 3.58 6.79
C ASP A 197 -8.41 4.70 7.12
#